data_AF-A0A6P0WI05-F1
#
_entry.id   AF-A0A6P0WI05-F1
#
_cell.length_a   1.000
_cell.length_b   1.000
_cell.length_c   1.000
_cell.angle_alpha   90.00
_cell.angle_beta   90.00
_cell.angle_gamma   90.00
#
_symmetry.space_group_name_H-M   'P 1'
#
loop_
_entity.id
_entity.type
_entity.pdbx_description
1 polymer ?
#
loop_
_entity_poly.entity_id
_entity_poly.type
_entity_poly.pdbx_seq_one_letter_code
_entity_poly.pdbx_strand_id
1 'polypeptide(L)'
;MAIDAFQDALTVFTSGEFPQERLMVLNNLGITYLNIPGEEQPENQEQAIVAFEEALTLINPEKLPNEWTIMEYRLGMVYRERIRGEQVENLELANKAFEAALKVSISQDLPEGWV
;
A
#
# COMPACT_ATOMS: atom_id res chain seq x y z
N MET A 1 7.63 9.39 -18.49
CA MET A 1 8.38 9.44 -17.19
C MET A 1 8.07 8.18 -16.40
N ALA A 2 8.67 7.93 -15.23
CA ALA A 2 8.54 6.64 -14.52
C ALA A 2 7.08 6.23 -14.22
N ILE A 3 6.20 7.19 -13.90
CA ILE A 3 4.76 6.96 -13.71
C ILE A 3 4.12 6.36 -14.95
N ASP A 4 4.30 6.98 -16.12
CA ASP A 4 3.74 6.49 -17.38
C ASP A 4 4.20 5.05 -17.68
N ALA A 5 5.48 4.74 -17.43
CA ALA A 5 6.02 3.39 -17.64
C ALA A 5 5.38 2.35 -16.72
N PHE A 6 5.11 2.70 -15.45
CA PHE A 6 4.41 1.81 -14.54
C PHE A 6 2.93 1.67 -14.89
N GLN A 7 2.25 2.75 -15.30
CA GLN A 7 0.87 2.70 -15.77
C GLN A 7 0.73 1.83 -17.01
N ASP A 8 1.64 1.96 -17.98
CA ASP A 8 1.72 1.08 -19.16
C ASP A 8 1.94 -0.37 -18.74
N ALA A 9 2.86 -0.63 -17.82
CA ALA A 9 3.10 -1.99 -17.31
C ALA A 9 1.86 -2.60 -16.64
N LEU A 10 1.02 -1.81 -15.94
CA LEU A 10 -0.23 -2.26 -15.35
C LEU A 10 -1.30 -2.64 -16.40
N THR A 11 -1.17 -2.19 -17.65
CA THR A 11 -2.04 -2.65 -18.75
C THR A 11 -1.68 -4.06 -19.22
N VAL A 12 -0.42 -4.47 -19.03
CA VAL A 12 0.10 -5.80 -19.40
C VAL A 12 -0.08 -6.78 -18.24
N PHE A 13 0.33 -6.39 -17.03
CA PHE A 13 0.27 -7.24 -15.84
C PHE A 13 -1.10 -7.21 -15.20
N THR A 14 -2.08 -7.90 -15.79
CA THR A 14 -3.43 -7.99 -15.23
C THR A 14 -3.48 -8.93 -14.01
N SER A 15 -4.44 -8.69 -13.10
CA SER A 15 -4.52 -9.38 -11.80
C SER A 15 -4.64 -10.90 -11.86
N GLY A 16 -5.05 -11.47 -12.99
CA GLY A 16 -5.25 -12.92 -13.16
C GLY A 16 -4.03 -13.69 -13.66
N GLU A 17 -3.08 -13.01 -14.31
CA GLU A 17 -1.96 -13.67 -15.01
C GLU A 17 -0.62 -13.43 -14.32
N PHE A 18 -0.43 -12.24 -13.72
CA PHE A 18 0.85 -11.81 -13.14
C PHE A 18 0.67 -11.06 -11.81
N PRO A 19 0.10 -11.71 -10.78
CA PRO A 19 -0.26 -11.02 -9.54
C PRO A 19 0.96 -10.50 -8.77
N GLN A 20 2.11 -11.18 -8.84
CA GLN A 20 3.33 -10.76 -8.15
C GLN A 20 4.00 -9.57 -8.84
N GLU A 21 4.11 -9.60 -10.17
CA GLU A 21 4.64 -8.50 -10.97
C GLU A 21 3.73 -7.27 -10.85
N ARG A 22 2.41 -7.46 -10.93
CA ARG A 22 1.44 -6.36 -10.72
C ARG A 22 1.61 -5.73 -9.34
N LEU A 23 1.72 -6.55 -8.29
CA LEU A 23 1.99 -6.08 -6.92
C LEU A 23 3.25 -5.23 -6.84
N MET A 24 4.35 -5.69 -7.44
CA MET A 24 5.62 -4.94 -7.47
C MET A 24 5.48 -3.61 -8.21
N VAL A 25 4.79 -3.59 -9.35
CA VAL A 25 4.55 -2.38 -10.13
C VAL A 25 3.69 -1.39 -9.35
N LEU A 26 2.60 -1.83 -8.72
CA LEU A 26 1.74 -0.99 -7.89
C LEU A 26 2.50 -0.38 -6.70
N ASN A 27 3.29 -1.18 -6.00
CA ASN A 27 4.13 -0.69 -4.91
C ASN A 27 5.11 0.40 -5.40
N ASN A 28 5.80 0.15 -6.52
CA ASN A 28 6.76 1.12 -7.06
C ASN A 28 6.08 2.39 -7.59
N LEU A 29 4.90 2.25 -8.19
CA LEU A 29 4.09 3.38 -8.64
C LEU A 29 3.68 4.26 -7.45
N GLY A 30 3.17 3.67 -6.37
CA GLY A 30 2.82 4.40 -5.15
C GLY A 30 4.01 5.14 -4.54
N ILE A 31 5.17 4.48 -4.41
CA ILE A 31 6.40 5.13 -3.93
C ILE A 31 6.83 6.28 -4.86
N THR A 32 6.69 6.09 -6.18
CA THR A 32 7.07 7.11 -7.16
C THR A 32 6.21 8.36 -6.99
N TYR A 33 4.89 8.22 -6.82
CA TYR A 33 4.02 9.34 -6.52
C TYR A 33 4.45 10.10 -5.26
N LEU A 34 4.76 9.40 -4.17
CA LEU A 34 5.18 10.04 -2.91
C LEU A 34 6.53 10.77 -3.00
N ASN A 35 7.39 10.40 -3.94
CA ASN A 35 8.71 10.99 -4.12
C ASN A 35 8.73 12.23 -5.02
N ILE A 36 7.58 12.62 -5.60
CA ILE A 36 7.46 13.82 -6.42
C ILE A 36 7.03 14.99 -5.52
N PRO A 37 7.94 15.93 -5.19
CA PRO A 37 7.55 17.15 -4.50
C PRO A 37 6.86 18.11 -5.46
N GLY A 38 5.98 18.97 -4.94
CA GLY A 38 5.38 20.06 -5.72
C GLY A 38 3.92 20.30 -5.40
N GLU A 39 3.28 21.13 -6.22
CA GLU A 39 1.88 21.52 -6.06
C GLU A 39 0.92 20.33 -6.20
N GLU A 40 1.30 19.30 -6.96
CA GLU A 40 0.54 18.06 -7.16
C GLU A 40 0.71 17.04 -6.02
N GLN A 41 1.45 17.38 -4.95
CA GLN A 41 1.69 16.46 -3.82
C GLN A 41 0.40 15.91 -3.21
N PRO A 42 -0.67 16.70 -2.97
CA PRO A 42 -1.93 16.17 -2.43
C PRO A 42 -2.56 15.13 -3.36
N GLU A 43 -2.57 15.36 -4.67
CA GLU A 43 -3.08 14.43 -5.68
C GLU A 43 -2.21 13.17 -5.75
N ASN A 44 -0.90 13.32 -5.71
CA ASN A 44 0.06 12.21 -5.71
C ASN A 44 -0.12 11.31 -4.48
N GLN A 45 -0.44 11.87 -3.31
CA GLN A 45 -0.79 11.07 -2.13
C GLN A 45 -2.04 10.22 -2.37
N GLU A 46 -3.08 10.75 -2.99
CA GLU A 46 -4.28 9.96 -3.33
C GLU A 46 -3.97 8.84 -4.33
N GLN A 47 -3.14 9.12 -5.34
CA GLN A 47 -2.74 8.10 -6.31
C GLN A 47 -1.88 7.00 -5.65
N ALA A 48 -1.03 7.36 -4.69
CA ALA A 48 -0.27 6.40 -3.89
C ALA A 48 -1.18 5.52 -3.02
N ILE A 49 -2.20 6.11 -2.39
CA ILE A 49 -3.22 5.36 -1.63
C ILE A 49 -3.90 4.34 -2.54
N VAL A 50 -4.41 4.77 -3.70
CA VAL A 50 -5.07 3.87 -4.67
C VAL A 50 -4.14 2.73 -5.09
N ALA A 51 -2.87 3.02 -5.38
CA ALA A 51 -1.90 2.00 -5.78
C ALA A 51 -1.64 0.97 -4.66
N PHE A 52 -1.50 1.41 -3.41
CA PHE A 52 -1.28 0.49 -2.28
C PHE A 52 -2.54 -0.28 -1.89
N GLU A 53 -3.73 0.34 -1.96
CA GLU A 53 -5.01 -0.36 -1.76
C GLU A 53 -5.21 -1.45 -2.82
N GLU A 54 -4.92 -1.14 -4.09
CA GLU A 54 -4.99 -2.13 -5.15
C GLU A 54 -3.98 -3.27 -4.94
N ALA A 55 -2.75 -2.95 -4.52
CA ALA A 55 -1.73 -3.93 -4.18
C ALA A 55 -2.19 -4.89 -3.07
N LEU A 56 -2.87 -4.39 -2.03
CA LEU A 56 -3.44 -5.23 -0.97
C LEU A 56 -4.46 -6.24 -1.50
N THR A 57 -5.24 -5.90 -2.52
CA THR A 57 -6.20 -6.85 -3.11
C THR A 57 -5.55 -8.08 -3.75
N LEU A 58 -4.27 -8.01 -4.07
CA LEU A 58 -3.49 -9.09 -4.69
C LEU A 58 -2.80 -9.99 -3.66
N ILE A 59 -2.77 -9.57 -2.39
CA ILE A 59 -2.02 -10.25 -1.34
C ILE A 59 -2.98 -11.07 -0.48
N ASN A 60 -2.71 -12.37 -0.34
CA ASN A 60 -3.31 -13.17 0.72
C ASN A 60 -2.43 -13.06 1.98
N PRO A 61 -2.92 -12.46 3.08
CA PRO A 61 -2.11 -12.23 4.28
C PRO A 61 -1.63 -13.51 4.98
N GLU A 62 -2.29 -14.66 4.78
CA GLU A 62 -1.84 -15.94 5.35
C GLU A 62 -0.68 -16.54 4.55
N LYS A 63 -0.59 -16.23 3.25
CA LYS A 63 0.45 -16.77 2.35
C LYS A 63 1.63 -15.83 2.16
N LEU A 64 1.36 -14.54 2.21
CA LEU A 64 2.31 -13.46 1.96
C LEU A 64 2.19 -12.38 3.07
N PRO A 65 2.41 -12.77 4.34
CA PRO A 65 2.21 -11.89 5.49
C PRO A 65 3.14 -10.67 5.47
N ASN A 66 4.37 -10.85 4.97
CA ASN A 66 5.35 -9.76 4.89
C ASN A 66 4.93 -8.70 3.89
N GLU A 67 4.51 -9.11 2.69
CA GLU A 67 4.02 -8.21 1.66
C GLU A 67 2.78 -7.45 2.14
N TRP A 68 1.85 -8.14 2.82
CA TRP A 68 0.66 -7.52 3.41
C TRP A 68 1.04 -6.44 4.42
N THR A 69 1.89 -6.79 5.40
CA THR A 69 2.38 -5.87 6.43
C THR A 69 3.06 -4.65 5.83
N ILE A 70 3.89 -4.82 4.79
CA ILE A 70 4.57 -3.69 4.13
C ILE A 70 3.56 -2.78 3.44
N MET A 71 2.54 -3.31 2.76
CA MET A 71 1.53 -2.49 2.08
C MET A 71 0.66 -1.71 3.07
N GLU A 72 0.20 -2.35 4.14
CA GLU A 72 -0.53 -1.68 5.22
C GLU A 72 0.33 -0.61 5.91
N TYR A 73 1.60 -0.89 6.17
CA TYR A 73 2.53 0.10 6.72
C TYR A 73 2.68 1.32 5.80
N ARG A 74 2.78 1.10 4.48
CA ARG A 74 2.86 2.19 3.50
C ARG A 74 1.59 3.03 3.51
N LEU A 75 0.40 2.41 3.51
CA LEU A 75 -0.87 3.14 3.63
C LEU A 75 -0.91 3.97 4.90
N GLY A 76 -0.53 3.39 6.04
CA GLY A 76 -0.47 4.12 7.31
C GLY A 76 0.42 5.35 7.25
N MET A 77 1.59 5.23 6.61
CA MET A 77 2.50 6.36 6.40
C MET A 77 1.90 7.43 5.48
N VAL A 78 1.21 7.05 4.40
CA VAL A 78 0.57 8.04 3.51
C VAL A 78 -0.56 8.76 4.23
N TYR A 79 -1.47 8.04 4.90
CA TYR A 79 -2.58 8.65 5.63
C TYR A 79 -2.09 9.59 6.72
N ARG A 80 -1.04 9.22 7.46
CA ARG A 80 -0.46 10.06 8.52
C ARG A 80 -0.01 11.43 8.00
N GLU A 81 0.56 11.48 6.80
CA GLU A 81 1.12 12.70 6.20
C GLU A 81 0.18 13.30 5.13
N ARG A 82 -1.04 12.76 4.99
CA ARG A 82 -2.00 13.13 3.93
C ARG A 82 -2.47 14.56 4.12
N ILE A 83 -2.39 15.34 3.03
CA ILE A 83 -2.75 16.77 3.01
C ILE A 83 -4.26 16.96 2.86
N ARG A 84 -4.94 16.09 2.11
CA ARG A 84 -6.39 16.15 1.89
C ARG A 84 -7.15 15.52 3.05
N GLY A 85 -8.35 16.03 3.31
CA GLY A 85 -9.25 15.51 4.36
C GLY A 85 -8.96 16.11 5.73
N GLU A 86 -9.78 15.73 6.71
CA GLU A 86 -9.61 16.17 8.10
C GLU A 86 -8.44 15.42 8.75
N GLN A 87 -7.60 16.16 9.48
CA GLN A 87 -6.40 15.58 10.10
C GLN A 87 -6.74 14.42 11.05
N VAL A 88 -7.84 14.51 11.78
CA VAL A 88 -8.27 13.46 12.71
C VAL A 88 -8.63 12.18 11.96
N GLU A 89 -9.43 12.29 10.90
CA GLU A 89 -9.83 11.14 10.06
C GLU A 89 -8.60 10.48 9.41
N ASN A 90 -7.66 11.28 8.92
CA ASN A 90 -6.40 10.80 8.35
C ASN A 90 -5.57 10.01 9.38
N LEU A 91 -5.51 10.48 10.63
CA LEU A 91 -4.81 9.77 11.70
C LEU A 91 -5.54 8.48 12.13
N GLU A 92 -6.87 8.45 12.10
CA GLU A 92 -7.65 7.24 12.35
C GLU A 92 -7.40 6.17 11.28
N LEU A 93 -7.40 6.58 10.00
CA LEU A 93 -7.04 5.71 8.88
C LEU A 93 -5.61 5.19 9.00
N ALA A 94 -4.66 6.05 9.37
CA ALA A 94 -3.28 5.66 9.59
C ALA A 94 -3.15 4.64 10.72
N ASN A 95 -3.82 4.88 11.85
CA ASN A 95 -3.80 3.96 13.00
C ASN A 95 -4.38 2.59 12.61
N LYS A 96 -5.51 2.58 11.88
CA LYS A 96 -6.12 1.34 11.40
C LYS A 96 -5.17 0.52 10.52
N ALA A 97 -4.45 1.17 9.61
CA ALA A 97 -3.48 0.50 8.74
C ALA A 97 -2.29 -0.05 9.55
N PHE A 98 -1.75 0.73 10.51
CA PHE A 98 -0.67 0.24 11.38
C PHE A 98 -1.11 -0.91 12.29
N GLU A 99 -2.33 -0.88 12.81
CA GLU A 99 -2.90 -1.98 13.59
C GLU A 99 -3.06 -3.25 12.75
N ALA A 100 -3.49 -3.13 11.49
CA ALA A 100 -3.59 -4.25 10.56
C ALA A 100 -2.21 -4.89 10.29
N ALA A 101 -1.19 -4.06 10.03
CA ALA A 101 0.20 -4.51 9.84
C ALA A 101 0.77 -5.21 11.09
N LEU A 102 0.50 -4.65 12.27
CA LEU A 102 0.97 -5.21 13.54
C LEU A 102 0.29 -6.55 13.84
N LYS A 103 -1.01 -6.66 13.62
CA LYS A 103 -1.78 -7.88 13.87
C LYS A 103 -1.25 -9.06 13.08
N VAL A 104 -0.94 -8.87 11.80
CA VAL A 104 -0.38 -9.92 10.94
C VAL A 104 1.03 -10.28 11.39
N SER A 105 1.88 -9.30 11.66
CA SER A 105 3.25 -9.54 12.17
C SER A 105 3.26 -10.35 13.47
N ILE A 106 2.42 -9.99 14.44
CA ILE A 106 2.30 -10.73 15.71
C ILE A 106 1.80 -12.16 15.48
N SER A 107 0.85 -12.37 14.56
CA SER A 107 0.33 -13.71 14.26
C SER A 107 1.40 -14.65 13.67
N GLN A 108 2.42 -14.11 13.00
CA GLN A 108 3.54 -14.88 12.47
C GLN A 108 4.57 -15.24 13.55
N ASP A 109 4.71 -14.39 14.57
CA ASP A 109 5.70 -14.57 15.65
C ASP A 109 5.18 -15.49 16.77
N LEU A 110 3.86 -15.67 16.88
CA LEU A 110 3.25 -16.56 17.89
C LEU A 110 3.28 -18.04 17.42
N PRO A 111 3.71 -18.99 18.27
CA PRO A 111 3.63 -20.41 17.95
C PRO A 111 2.17 -20.86 17.74
N GLU A 112 1.92 -21.78 16.81
CA GLU A 112 0.61 -22.43 16.64
C GLU A 112 0.12 -22.98 18.00
N GLY A 113 -1.00 -22.46 18.51
CA GLY A 113 -1.62 -22.91 19.77
C GLY A 113 -1.85 -21.85 20.86
N TRP A 114 -1.56 -20.58 20.60
CA TRP A 114 -1.81 -19.46 21.54
C TRP A 114 -3.12 -18.68 21.30
N VAL A 115 -4.14 -19.31 20.68
CA VAL A 115 -5.48 -18.71 20.48
C VAL A 115 -6.54 -19.52 21.23
#